data_AF-A0A6P7F0F5-F1
#
_entry.id   AF-A0A6P7F0F5-F1
#
_cell.length_a   1.000
_cell.length_b   1.000
_cell.length_c   1.000
_cell.angle_alpha   90.00
_cell.angle_beta   90.00
_cell.angle_gamma   90.00
#
_symmetry.space_group_name_H-M   'P 1'
#
loop_
_entity.id
_entity.type
_entity.pdbx_description
1 polymer ?
#
loop_
_entity_poly.entity_id
_entity_poly.type
_entity_poly.pdbx_seq_one_letter_code
_entity_poly.pdbx_strand_id
1 'polypeptide(L)'
;MAFQITNKVAMVTGGAGGIGLAIVKKLLEKNVKGVSVVDINENIGQNAVKMLKEEFGPKVIFIKTDISNYNSFENAFQISLEHFKNVDVLFNNAGIHDDMDYSKEIDVNVKGTINGVILGIEKYLKYHKSGEEGVIVNTSSIAGLEKTLLPTYSATKFAVNGITVNWGTRLHYDDSKVRVFGICPCSKLSQNIHKIQRSTFLIYVIVHMRHLPSLVTSK
;
A
#
# COMPACT_ATOMS: atom_id res chain seq x y z
N MET A 1 -17.67 8.36 12.01
CA MET A 1 -16.45 8.98 12.59
C MET A 1 -15.27 8.69 11.69
N ALA A 2 -14.24 9.55 11.67
CA ALA A 2 -13.04 9.32 10.87
C ALA A 2 -12.16 8.20 11.47
N PHE A 3 -11.49 7.41 10.63
CA PHE A 3 -10.58 6.37 11.08
C PHE A 3 -9.39 6.96 11.83
N GLN A 4 -9.12 6.47 13.05
CA GLN A 4 -7.97 6.90 13.85
C GLN A 4 -6.83 5.90 13.75
N ILE A 5 -5.67 6.37 13.32
CA ILE A 5 -4.48 5.54 13.08
C ILE A 5 -3.64 5.34 14.35
N THR A 6 -3.78 6.19 15.35
CA THR A 6 -3.05 6.09 16.62
C THR A 6 -3.37 4.77 17.32
N ASN A 7 -2.36 4.11 17.89
CA ASN A 7 -2.44 2.79 18.52
C ASN A 7 -2.91 1.65 17.61
N LYS A 8 -2.91 1.83 16.27
CA LYS A 8 -3.17 0.77 15.30
C LYS A 8 -1.91 0.03 14.88
N VAL A 9 -2.06 -1.18 14.35
CA VAL A 9 -0.98 -1.96 13.74
C VAL A 9 -1.13 -1.89 12.24
N ALA A 10 -0.05 -1.47 11.57
CA ALA A 10 0.00 -1.35 10.12
C ALA A 10 0.98 -2.35 9.52
N MET A 11 0.64 -2.90 8.37
CA MET A 11 1.54 -3.65 7.50
C MET A 11 1.78 -2.83 6.23
N VAL A 12 3.04 -2.67 5.83
CA VAL A 12 3.41 -1.91 4.63
C VAL A 12 4.29 -2.78 3.73
N THR A 13 3.76 -3.15 2.56
CA THR A 13 4.55 -3.87 1.55
C THR A 13 5.41 -2.90 0.75
N GLY A 14 6.61 -3.32 0.35
CA GLY A 14 7.60 -2.41 -0.23
C GLY A 14 8.03 -1.35 0.79
N GLY A 15 7.88 -1.65 2.09
CA GLY A 15 8.05 -0.69 3.18
C GLY A 15 9.51 -0.33 3.46
N ALA A 16 10.47 -1.01 2.82
CA ALA A 16 11.89 -0.79 3.06
C ALA A 16 12.46 0.39 2.24
N GLY A 17 11.74 0.87 1.22
CA GLY A 17 12.22 1.93 0.33
C GLY A 17 11.12 2.85 -0.20
N GLY A 18 11.56 3.92 -0.88
CA GLY A 18 10.69 4.84 -1.63
C GLY A 18 9.48 5.34 -0.86
N ILE A 19 8.30 5.26 -1.49
CA ILE A 19 7.01 5.67 -0.90
C ILE A 19 6.67 4.82 0.33
N GLY A 20 6.97 3.52 0.31
CA GLY A 20 6.66 2.62 1.42
C GLY A 20 7.39 3.02 2.70
N LEU A 21 8.69 3.31 2.61
CA LEU A 21 9.46 3.80 3.76
C LEU A 21 8.94 5.14 4.29
N ALA A 22 8.52 6.03 3.40
CA ALA A 22 7.91 7.30 3.80
C ALA A 22 6.56 7.07 4.53
N ILE A 23 5.74 6.12 4.07
CA ILE A 23 4.51 5.70 4.76
C ILE A 23 4.85 5.18 6.16
N VAL A 24 5.83 4.27 6.28
CA VAL A 24 6.25 3.69 7.57
C VAL A 24 6.67 4.79 8.55
N LYS A 25 7.53 5.72 8.13
CA LYS A 25 7.93 6.87 8.96
C LYS A 25 6.72 7.70 9.40
N LYS A 26 5.82 8.01 8.46
CA LYS A 26 4.65 8.83 8.78
C LYS A 26 3.69 8.14 9.76
N LEU A 27 3.56 6.82 9.68
CA LEU A 27 2.77 6.03 10.62
C LEU A 27 3.38 6.10 12.03
N LEU A 28 4.70 5.97 12.15
CA LEU A 28 5.41 6.05 13.44
C LEU A 28 5.28 7.44 14.08
N GLU A 29 5.41 8.51 13.30
CA GLU A 29 5.15 9.89 13.74
C GLU A 29 3.70 10.07 14.26
N LYS A 30 2.75 9.26 13.78
CA LYS A 30 1.34 9.29 14.18
C LYS A 30 1.03 8.35 15.36
N ASN A 31 2.06 7.83 16.03
CA ASN A 31 1.94 6.98 17.21
C ASN A 31 1.10 5.73 16.98
N VAL A 32 1.33 5.05 15.86
CA VAL A 32 0.87 3.66 15.70
C VAL A 32 1.42 2.76 16.81
N LYS A 33 0.72 1.67 17.10
CA LYS A 33 1.16 0.62 18.03
C LYS A 33 2.36 -0.13 17.45
N GLY A 34 2.33 -0.43 16.16
CA GLY A 34 3.41 -1.12 15.49
C GLY A 34 3.31 -1.09 13.96
N VAL A 35 4.44 -1.33 13.30
CA VAL A 35 4.52 -1.44 11.84
C VAL A 35 5.30 -2.70 11.44
N SER A 36 4.68 -3.54 10.62
CA SER A 36 5.37 -4.61 9.90
C SER A 36 5.86 -4.08 8.55
N VAL A 37 7.18 -3.94 8.41
CA VAL A 37 7.84 -3.63 7.14
C VAL A 37 8.00 -4.92 6.36
N VAL A 38 7.28 -5.04 5.26
CA VAL A 38 7.24 -6.24 4.41
C VAL A 38 7.95 -5.91 3.11
N ASP A 39 9.02 -6.63 2.79
CA ASP A 39 9.80 -6.40 1.57
C ASP A 39 10.51 -7.68 1.11
N ILE A 40 10.77 -7.80 -0.18
CA ILE A 40 11.49 -8.96 -0.74
C ILE A 40 13.00 -8.81 -0.52
N ASN A 41 13.51 -7.58 -0.44
CA ASN A 41 14.93 -7.31 -0.26
C ASN A 41 15.29 -7.29 1.24
N GLU A 42 15.86 -8.39 1.70
CA GLU A 42 16.24 -8.59 3.09
C GLU A 42 17.25 -7.57 3.61
N ASN A 43 18.29 -7.27 2.83
CA ASN A 43 19.34 -6.34 3.26
C ASN A 43 18.79 -4.92 3.42
N ILE A 44 18.00 -4.45 2.45
CA ILE A 44 17.38 -3.12 2.52
C ILE A 44 16.37 -3.07 3.68
N GLY A 45 15.58 -4.13 3.84
CA GLY A 45 14.57 -4.25 4.90
C GLY A 45 15.15 -4.21 6.31
N GLN A 46 16.19 -5.00 6.56
CA GLN A 46 16.87 -5.03 7.86
C GLN A 46 17.50 -3.66 8.18
N ASN A 47 18.16 -3.04 7.20
CA ASN A 47 18.74 -1.72 7.37
C ASN A 47 17.68 -0.64 7.65
N ALA A 48 16.56 -0.66 6.92
CA ALA A 48 15.45 0.27 7.14
C ALA A 48 14.89 0.15 8.55
N VAL A 49 14.61 -1.07 9.02
CA VAL A 49 14.05 -1.29 10.36
C VAL A 49 15.06 -0.96 11.46
N LYS A 50 16.36 -1.19 11.25
CA LYS A 50 17.41 -0.74 12.19
C LYS A 50 17.34 0.78 12.40
N MET A 51 17.37 1.56 11.30
CA MET A 51 17.29 3.03 11.37
C MET A 51 15.98 3.50 12.02
N LEU A 52 14.85 2.88 11.66
CA LEU A 52 13.55 3.24 12.23
C LEU A 52 13.46 2.93 13.73
N LYS A 53 14.11 1.86 14.21
CA LYS A 53 14.16 1.52 15.63
C LYS A 53 15.01 2.50 16.43
N GLU A 54 16.10 3.01 15.86
CA GLU A 54 16.92 4.05 16.47
C GLU A 54 16.13 5.35 16.67
N GLU A 55 15.25 5.70 15.73
CA GLU A 55 14.46 6.94 15.75
C GLU A 55 13.15 6.80 16.56
N PHE A 56 12.42 5.69 16.43
CA PHE A 56 11.04 5.53 16.94
C PHE A 56 10.88 4.40 17.98
N GLY A 57 11.96 3.69 18.32
CA GLY A 57 11.95 2.57 19.26
C GLY A 57 11.45 1.25 18.65
N PRO A 58 11.19 0.22 19.48
CA PRO A 58 10.93 -1.16 19.03
C PRO A 58 9.52 -1.39 18.46
N LYS A 59 8.93 -0.39 17.79
CA LYS A 59 7.59 -0.45 17.19
C LYS A 59 7.58 -1.03 15.78
N VAL A 60 8.73 -1.41 15.23
CA VAL A 60 8.85 -1.84 13.83
C VAL A 60 9.51 -3.21 13.76
N ILE A 61 8.99 -4.09 12.92
CA ILE A 61 9.64 -5.37 12.57
C ILE A 61 9.82 -5.48 11.06
N PHE A 62 10.84 -6.21 10.63
CA PHE A 62 11.05 -6.55 9.24
C PHE A 62 10.57 -7.98 9.00
N ILE A 63 9.89 -8.21 7.87
CA ILE A 63 9.47 -9.54 7.42
C ILE A 63 9.83 -9.66 5.93
N LYS A 64 10.72 -10.59 5.60
CA LYS A 64 11.09 -10.90 4.21
C LYS A 64 9.93 -11.61 3.54
N THR A 65 9.43 -11.09 2.42
CA THR A 65 8.21 -11.62 1.78
C THR A 65 8.19 -11.31 0.30
N ASP A 66 7.85 -12.32 -0.50
CA ASP A 66 7.41 -12.14 -1.87
C ASP A 66 5.88 -12.08 -1.89
N ILE A 67 5.32 -10.90 -2.14
CA ILE A 67 3.87 -10.70 -2.12
C ILE A 67 3.14 -11.37 -3.28
N SER A 68 3.84 -11.71 -4.37
CA SER A 68 3.25 -12.43 -5.51
C SER A 68 2.96 -13.89 -5.16
N ASN A 69 3.64 -14.41 -4.13
CA ASN A 69 3.41 -15.73 -3.57
C ASN A 69 2.43 -15.66 -2.40
N TYR A 70 1.25 -16.25 -2.58
CA TYR A 70 0.17 -16.19 -1.60
C TYR A 70 0.59 -16.71 -0.21
N ASN A 71 1.26 -17.86 -0.15
CA ASN A 71 1.67 -18.49 1.12
C ASN A 71 2.76 -17.68 1.82
N SER A 72 3.71 -17.11 1.05
CA SER A 72 4.73 -16.21 1.59
C SER A 72 4.08 -14.99 2.23
N PHE A 73 3.10 -14.38 1.54
CA PHE A 73 2.41 -13.21 2.05
C PHE A 73 1.52 -13.55 3.26
N GLU A 74 0.83 -14.69 3.23
CA GLU A 74 0.06 -15.17 4.38
C GLU A 74 0.92 -15.36 5.63
N ASN A 75 2.11 -15.96 5.48
CA ASN A 75 3.07 -16.10 6.57
C ASN A 75 3.49 -14.75 7.16
N ALA A 76 3.58 -13.68 6.35
CA ALA A 76 3.87 -12.34 6.86
C ALA A 76 2.74 -11.79 7.74
N PHE A 77 1.49 -12.07 7.41
CA PHE A 77 0.35 -11.74 8.27
C PHE A 77 0.39 -12.50 9.58
N GLN A 78 0.72 -13.79 9.55
CA GLN A 78 0.85 -14.61 10.76
C GLN A 78 1.92 -14.06 11.69
N ILE A 79 3.13 -13.77 11.19
CA ILE A 79 4.22 -13.18 11.97
C ILE A 79 3.80 -11.82 12.55
N SER A 80 3.16 -10.96 11.75
CA SER A 80 2.68 -9.65 12.21
C SER A 80 1.64 -9.80 13.33
N LEU A 81 0.68 -10.71 13.16
CA LEU A 81 -0.36 -11.00 14.13
C LEU A 81 0.20 -11.60 15.42
N GLU A 82 1.13 -12.54 15.34
CA GLU A 82 1.79 -13.13 16.51
C GLU A 82 2.55 -12.08 17.32
N HIS A 83 3.24 -11.17 16.63
CA HIS A 83 4.05 -10.14 17.26
C HIS A 83 3.20 -9.01 17.87
N PHE A 84 2.26 -8.45 17.11
CA PHE A 84 1.50 -7.26 17.54
C PHE A 84 0.09 -7.56 18.07
N LYS A 85 -0.40 -8.80 17.93
CA LYS A 85 -1.74 -9.30 18.33
C LYS A 85 -2.92 -8.78 17.51
N ASN A 86 -2.69 -7.90 16.54
CA ASN A 86 -3.71 -7.39 15.64
C ASN A 86 -3.07 -6.87 14.36
N VAL A 87 -3.86 -6.76 13.29
CA VAL A 87 -3.52 -6.06 12.04
C VAL A 87 -4.72 -5.22 11.64
N ASP A 88 -4.57 -3.90 11.67
CA ASP A 88 -5.67 -2.96 11.42
C ASP A 88 -5.62 -2.36 10.01
N VAL A 89 -4.40 -2.13 9.53
CA VAL A 89 -4.17 -1.40 8.28
C VAL A 89 -3.17 -2.14 7.40
N LEU A 90 -3.53 -2.34 6.14
CA LEU A 90 -2.63 -2.85 5.12
C LEU A 90 -2.38 -1.78 4.07
N PHE A 91 -1.12 -1.49 3.79
CA PHE A 91 -0.69 -0.73 2.64
C PHE A 91 -0.10 -1.69 1.61
N ASN A 92 -0.88 -2.04 0.59
CA ASN A 92 -0.41 -2.73 -0.60
C ASN A 92 0.36 -1.73 -1.47
N ASN A 93 1.60 -1.48 -1.08
CA ASN A 93 2.45 -0.45 -1.67
C ASN A 93 3.56 -1.00 -2.57
N ALA A 94 4.01 -2.23 -2.35
CA ALA A 94 4.99 -2.86 -3.22
C ALA A 94 4.51 -2.84 -4.68
N GLY A 95 5.42 -2.46 -5.56
CA GLY A 95 5.20 -2.46 -7.00
C GLY A 95 6.50 -2.19 -7.73
N ILE A 96 6.59 -2.72 -8.95
CA ILE A 96 7.72 -2.51 -9.85
C ILE A 96 7.24 -1.82 -11.13
N HIS A 97 8.19 -1.22 -11.82
CA HIS A 97 8.03 -0.67 -13.15
C HIS A 97 9.13 -1.29 -14.03
N ASP A 98 8.75 -2.32 -14.77
CA ASP A 98 9.63 -3.12 -15.61
C ASP A 98 8.84 -3.73 -16.78
N ASP A 99 8.50 -2.88 -17.76
CA ASP A 99 7.78 -3.29 -18.97
C ASP A 99 8.50 -4.39 -19.78
N MET A 100 9.80 -4.62 -19.54
CA MET A 100 10.56 -5.69 -20.19
C MET A 100 10.28 -7.07 -19.58
N ASP A 101 10.01 -7.13 -18.28
CA ASP A 101 9.59 -8.35 -17.56
C ASP A 101 8.12 -8.23 -17.14
N TYR A 102 7.24 -8.20 -18.14
CA TYR A 102 5.80 -8.01 -17.94
C TYR A 102 5.18 -9.07 -17.02
N SER A 103 5.70 -10.30 -17.03
CA SER A 103 5.18 -11.38 -16.20
C SER A 103 5.41 -11.07 -14.72
N LYS A 104 6.64 -10.69 -14.37
CA LYS A 104 6.98 -10.29 -13.01
C LYS A 104 6.25 -9.02 -12.60
N GLU A 105 6.08 -8.07 -13.51
CA GLU A 105 5.33 -6.86 -13.22
C GLU A 105 3.86 -7.14 -12.90
N ILE A 106 3.20 -8.04 -13.65
CA ILE A 106 1.85 -8.51 -13.35
C ILE A 106 1.80 -9.24 -12.01
N ASP A 107 2.76 -10.15 -11.76
CA ASP A 107 2.83 -10.93 -10.53
C ASP A 107 2.96 -10.05 -9.29
N VAL A 108 3.83 -9.04 -9.34
CA VAL A 108 4.03 -8.14 -8.19
C VAL A 108 2.88 -7.14 -8.08
N ASN A 109 2.57 -6.41 -9.15
CA ASN A 109 1.64 -5.28 -9.08
C ASN A 109 0.18 -5.74 -8.96
N VAL A 110 -0.22 -6.76 -9.72
CA VAL A 110 -1.62 -7.20 -9.79
C VAL A 110 -1.86 -8.33 -8.80
N LYS A 111 -1.18 -9.47 -8.97
CA LYS A 111 -1.40 -10.65 -8.14
C LYS A 111 -1.02 -10.38 -6.68
N GLY A 112 0.08 -9.67 -6.43
CA GLY A 112 0.46 -9.24 -5.09
C GLY A 112 -0.59 -8.36 -4.40
N THR A 113 -1.19 -7.41 -5.13
CA THR A 113 -2.30 -6.58 -4.62
C THR A 113 -3.55 -7.43 -4.33
N ILE A 114 -3.92 -8.33 -5.24
CA ILE A 114 -5.06 -9.25 -5.04
C ILE A 114 -4.84 -10.11 -3.79
N ASN A 115 -3.66 -10.72 -3.66
CA ASN A 115 -3.31 -11.53 -2.49
C ASN A 115 -3.49 -10.72 -1.20
N GLY A 116 -2.94 -9.50 -1.15
CA GLY A 116 -3.06 -8.64 0.03
C GLY A 116 -4.50 -8.28 0.38
N VAL A 117 -5.32 -7.95 -0.63
CA VAL A 117 -6.75 -7.66 -0.42
C VAL A 117 -7.50 -8.88 0.09
N ILE A 118 -7.32 -10.04 -0.54
CA ILE A 118 -7.98 -11.29 -0.13
C ILE A 118 -7.54 -11.69 1.28
N LEU A 119 -6.23 -11.69 1.57
CA LEU A 119 -5.72 -12.01 2.91
C LEU A 119 -6.30 -11.03 3.94
N GLY A 120 -6.31 -9.73 3.65
CA GLY A 120 -6.84 -8.73 4.55
C GLY A 120 -8.34 -8.90 4.83
N ILE A 121 -9.16 -9.05 3.79
CA ILE A 121 -10.63 -9.11 3.91
C ILE A 121 -11.11 -10.47 4.39
N GLU A 122 -10.56 -11.57 3.85
CA GLU A 122 -11.10 -12.91 4.08
C GLU A 122 -10.46 -13.64 5.26
N LYS A 123 -9.29 -13.20 5.75
CA LYS A 123 -8.55 -13.93 6.80
C LYS A 123 -8.03 -13.08 7.95
N TYR A 124 -7.55 -11.85 7.71
CA TYR A 124 -6.78 -11.12 8.71
C TYR A 124 -7.48 -9.87 9.25
N LEU A 125 -7.53 -8.76 8.53
CA LEU A 125 -8.11 -7.51 9.04
C LEU A 125 -9.58 -7.66 9.44
N LYS A 126 -10.37 -8.50 8.75
CA LYS A 126 -11.77 -8.77 9.13
C LYS A 126 -11.88 -9.33 10.55
N TYR A 127 -11.01 -10.26 10.95
CA TYR A 127 -11.12 -10.97 12.22
C TYR A 127 -10.14 -10.50 13.31
N HIS A 128 -9.05 -9.82 12.93
CA HIS A 128 -7.93 -9.49 13.80
C HIS A 128 -7.62 -7.99 13.87
N LYS A 129 -8.58 -7.14 13.52
CA LYS A 129 -8.52 -5.70 13.78
C LYS A 129 -8.80 -5.40 15.26
N SER A 130 -8.15 -4.37 15.80
CA SER A 130 -8.30 -3.94 17.20
C SER A 130 -9.55 -3.08 17.47
N GLY A 131 -10.26 -2.65 16.43
CA GLY A 131 -11.47 -1.85 16.55
C GLY A 131 -12.53 -2.26 15.54
N GLU A 132 -13.57 -1.44 15.40
CA GLU A 132 -14.73 -1.76 14.55
C GLU A 132 -14.39 -1.85 13.06
N GLU A 133 -13.33 -1.18 12.61
CA GLU A 133 -12.99 -1.08 11.20
C GLU A 133 -11.51 -1.36 10.92
N GLY A 134 -11.25 -2.01 9.79
CA GLY A 134 -9.94 -2.16 9.18
C GLY A 134 -9.80 -1.29 7.93
N VAL A 135 -8.58 -1.09 7.46
CA VAL A 135 -8.32 -0.29 6.25
C VAL A 135 -7.27 -0.97 5.36
N ILE A 136 -7.57 -1.06 4.07
CA ILE A 136 -6.61 -1.44 3.03
C ILE A 136 -6.41 -0.23 2.13
N VAL A 137 -5.15 0.11 1.86
CA VAL A 137 -4.75 1.15 0.92
C VAL A 137 -3.90 0.51 -0.17
N ASN A 138 -4.37 0.60 -1.41
CA ASN A 138 -3.64 0.11 -2.58
C ASN A 138 -2.91 1.28 -3.26
N THR A 139 -1.61 1.13 -3.45
CA THR A 139 -0.79 2.11 -4.18
C THR A 139 -0.85 1.83 -5.68
N SER A 140 -1.68 2.59 -6.37
CA SER A 140 -1.74 2.64 -7.82
C SER A 140 -0.69 3.64 -8.36
N SER A 141 -1.03 4.39 -9.41
CA SER A 141 -0.22 5.44 -10.03
C SER A 141 -1.13 6.34 -10.85
N ILE A 142 -0.66 7.54 -11.20
CA ILE A 142 -1.28 8.33 -12.28
C ILE A 142 -1.31 7.55 -13.61
N ALA A 143 -0.39 6.61 -13.81
CA ALA A 143 -0.39 5.69 -14.95
C ALA A 143 -1.61 4.74 -15.00
N GLY A 144 -2.35 4.59 -13.89
CA GLY A 144 -3.62 3.87 -13.85
C GLY A 144 -4.84 4.74 -14.18
N LEU A 145 -4.65 6.02 -14.50
CA LEU A 145 -5.70 7.00 -14.80
C LEU A 145 -5.55 7.63 -16.19
N GLU A 146 -4.33 7.68 -16.71
CA GLU A 146 -4.00 8.39 -17.95
C GLU A 146 -3.17 7.52 -18.89
N LYS A 147 -3.06 7.95 -20.15
CA LYS A 147 -2.20 7.30 -21.14
C LYS A 147 -0.74 7.62 -20.80
N THR A 148 0.12 6.61 -20.86
CA THR A 148 1.57 6.78 -20.67
C THR A 148 2.36 6.03 -21.74
N LEU A 149 3.69 6.14 -21.69
CA LEU A 149 4.61 5.38 -22.54
C LEU A 149 4.97 4.00 -21.96
N LEU A 150 4.31 3.58 -20.88
CA LEU A 150 4.59 2.37 -20.12
C LEU A 150 3.36 1.45 -20.18
N PRO A 151 3.12 0.76 -21.31
CA PRO A 151 1.86 0.06 -21.56
C PRO A 151 1.56 -1.02 -20.52
N THR A 152 2.53 -1.85 -20.17
CA THR A 152 2.34 -2.94 -19.20
C THR A 152 2.14 -2.36 -17.82
N TYR A 153 3.00 -1.42 -17.41
CA TYR A 153 2.88 -0.82 -16.08
C TYR A 153 1.55 -0.10 -15.91
N SER A 154 1.14 0.66 -16.92
CA SER A 154 -0.17 1.33 -16.93
C SER A 154 -1.29 0.30 -16.78
N ALA A 155 -1.28 -0.78 -17.58
CA ALA A 155 -2.28 -1.84 -17.49
C ALA A 155 -2.35 -2.44 -16.07
N THR A 156 -1.22 -2.71 -15.43
CA THR A 156 -1.20 -3.20 -14.05
C THR A 156 -1.81 -2.19 -13.07
N LYS A 157 -1.57 -0.89 -13.25
CA LYS A 157 -2.12 0.17 -12.39
C LYS A 157 -3.60 0.44 -12.64
N PHE A 158 -4.09 0.28 -13.88
CA PHE A 158 -5.52 0.19 -14.17
C PHE A 158 -6.17 -1.01 -13.46
N ALA A 159 -5.51 -2.18 -13.47
CA ALA A 159 -5.99 -3.36 -12.75
C ALA A 159 -6.06 -3.12 -11.23
N VAL A 160 -5.04 -2.50 -10.62
CA VAL A 160 -5.07 -2.09 -9.20
C VAL A 160 -6.24 -1.15 -8.90
N ASN A 161 -6.54 -0.21 -9.79
CA ASN A 161 -7.71 0.66 -9.66
C ASN A 161 -9.02 -0.14 -9.71
N GLY A 162 -9.14 -1.06 -10.67
CA GLY A 162 -10.28 -1.96 -10.79
C GLY A 162 -10.51 -2.81 -9.53
N ILE A 163 -9.44 -3.41 -9.00
CA ILE A 163 -9.47 -4.17 -7.74
C ILE A 163 -9.97 -3.28 -6.60
N THR A 164 -9.40 -2.08 -6.49
CA THR A 164 -9.72 -1.12 -5.43
C THR A 164 -11.19 -0.71 -5.44
N VAL A 165 -11.73 -0.32 -6.60
CA VAL A 165 -13.12 0.18 -6.66
C VAL A 165 -14.14 -0.92 -6.40
N ASN A 166 -13.88 -2.15 -6.85
CA ASN A 166 -14.80 -3.27 -6.66
C ASN A 166 -14.79 -3.79 -5.21
N TRP A 167 -13.60 -4.01 -4.63
CA TRP A 167 -13.50 -4.38 -3.21
C TRP A 167 -13.88 -3.26 -2.26
N GLY A 168 -13.78 -2.01 -2.71
CA GLY A 168 -14.21 -0.85 -1.95
C GLY A 168 -15.72 -0.72 -1.82
N THR A 169 -16.53 -1.45 -2.59
CA THR A 169 -17.99 -1.29 -2.59
C THR A 169 -18.62 -1.53 -1.22
N ARG A 170 -19.82 -0.96 -1.03
CA ARG A 170 -20.58 -1.10 0.21
C ARG A 170 -20.85 -2.56 0.59
N LEU A 171 -21.07 -3.43 -0.40
CA LEU A 171 -21.31 -4.86 -0.20
C LEU A 171 -20.17 -5.53 0.59
N HIS A 172 -18.92 -5.36 0.14
CA HIS A 172 -17.76 -5.95 0.82
C HIS A 172 -17.47 -5.27 2.16
N TYR A 173 -17.68 -3.96 2.25
CA TYR A 173 -17.51 -3.25 3.51
C TYR A 173 -18.52 -3.73 4.57
N ASP A 174 -19.78 -3.95 4.20
CA ASP A 174 -20.81 -4.32 5.18
C ASP A 174 -20.54 -5.68 5.84
N ASP A 175 -20.01 -6.64 5.08
CA ASP A 175 -19.61 -7.96 5.57
C ASP A 175 -18.28 -7.93 6.38
N SER A 176 -17.26 -7.21 5.89
CA SER A 176 -15.91 -7.29 6.47
C SER A 176 -15.61 -6.23 7.53
N LYS A 177 -16.32 -5.10 7.47
CA LYS A 177 -15.96 -3.82 8.10
C LYS A 177 -14.52 -3.38 7.76
N VAL A 178 -14.05 -3.71 6.57
CA VAL A 178 -12.75 -3.27 6.04
C VAL A 178 -13.01 -2.31 4.89
N ARG A 179 -12.45 -1.09 4.98
CA ARG A 179 -12.50 -0.13 3.88
C ARG A 179 -11.33 -0.35 2.95
N VAL A 180 -11.56 -0.23 1.64
CA VAL A 180 -10.50 -0.30 0.62
C VAL A 180 -10.41 1.03 -0.11
N PHE A 181 -9.21 1.61 -0.15
CA PHE A 181 -8.91 2.89 -0.80
C PHE A 181 -7.76 2.72 -1.78
N GLY A 182 -7.76 3.55 -2.82
CA GLY A 182 -6.64 3.64 -3.76
C GLY A 182 -5.94 4.98 -3.62
N ILE A 183 -4.62 4.99 -3.74
CA ILE A 183 -3.86 6.22 -3.95
C ILE A 183 -3.15 6.14 -5.31
N CYS A 184 -3.17 7.24 -6.05
CA CYS A 184 -2.46 7.38 -7.33
C CYS A 184 -1.39 8.47 -7.20
N PRO A 185 -0.18 8.12 -6.75
CA PRO A 185 0.93 9.06 -6.70
C PRO A 185 1.34 9.51 -8.11
N CYS A 186 1.73 10.78 -8.22
CA CYS A 186 2.47 11.33 -9.34
C CYS A 186 3.73 12.02 -8.81
N SER A 187 4.88 11.78 -9.45
CA SER A 187 6.06 12.62 -9.26
C SER A 187 5.78 13.98 -9.87
N LYS A 188 5.85 15.07 -9.08
CA LYS A 188 6.04 16.39 -9.69
C LYS A 188 7.45 16.41 -10.28
N LEU A 189 7.56 16.49 -11.61
CA LEU A 189 8.83 16.92 -12.23
C LEU A 189 9.06 18.37 -11.78
N SER A 190 9.94 18.57 -10.81
CA SER A 190 10.49 19.90 -10.56
C SER A 190 11.34 20.24 -11.79
N GLN A 191 11.05 21.36 -12.46
CA GLN A 191 11.79 21.85 -13.65
C GLN A 191 13.28 22.16 -13.39
N ASN A 192 13.80 21.88 -12.18
CA ASN A 192 15.22 22.00 -11.86
C ASN A 192 15.82 20.61 -11.63
N ILE A 193 16.52 20.12 -12.67
CA ILE A 193 17.21 18.81 -12.72
C ILE A 193 18.27 18.65 -11.62
N HIS A 194 18.68 19.74 -10.94
CA HIS A 194 19.74 19.72 -9.92
C HIS A 194 19.29 19.64 -8.45
N LYS A 195 17.99 19.48 -8.14
CA LYS A 195 17.52 19.30 -6.74
C LYS A 195 16.57 18.11 -6.60
N ILE A 196 17.07 16.91 -6.93
CA ILE A 196 16.40 15.64 -6.59
C ILE A 196 16.66 15.31 -5.12
N GLN A 197 16.07 16.08 -4.20
CA GLN A 197 16.15 15.73 -2.76
C GLN A 197 14.86 15.98 -1.99
N ARG A 198 13.85 16.61 -2.61
CA ARG A 198 12.52 16.82 -2.03
C ARG A 198 11.43 16.63 -3.09
N SER A 199 11.15 15.39 -3.48
CA SER A 199 10.00 15.10 -4.34
C SER A 199 8.71 15.27 -3.51
N THR A 200 7.88 16.24 -3.91
CA THR A 200 6.50 16.34 -3.42
C THR A 200 5.63 15.50 -4.34
N PHE A 201 5.01 14.45 -3.83
CA PHE A 201 4.07 13.62 -4.59
C PHE A 201 2.68 14.27 -4.57
N LEU A 202 2.04 14.37 -5.74
CA LEU A 202 0.59 14.62 -5.80
C LEU A 202 -0.11 13.27 -5.63
N ILE A 203 -1.09 13.19 -4.72
CA ILE A 203 -1.83 11.96 -4.44
C ILE A 203 -3.29 12.18 -4.81
N TYR A 204 -3.78 11.44 -5.80
CA TYR A 204 -5.22 11.29 -6.02
C TYR A 204 -5.73 10.13 -5.18
N VAL A 205 -6.83 10.34 -4.45
CA VAL A 205 -7.48 9.29 -3.66
C VAL A 205 -8.66 8.75 -4.45
N ILE A 206 -8.65 7.45 -4.72
CA ILE A 206 -9.79 6.73 -5.30
C ILE A 206 -10.67 6.28 -4.13
N VAL A 207 -11.75 7.03 -3.91
CA VAL A 207 -12.89 6.62 -3.08
C VAL A 207 -14.07 6.52 -4.03
N HIS A 208 -14.73 5.36 -4.12
CA HIS A 208 -15.98 5.11 -4.86
C HIS A 208 -16.25 6.10 -6.00
N MET A 209 -16.02 5.71 -7.26
CA MET A 209 -16.34 6.53 -8.43
C MET A 209 -17.84 6.93 -8.43
N ARG A 210 -18.17 8.03 -7.76
CA ARG A 210 -19.36 8.83 -8.03
C ARG A 210 -18.92 9.86 -9.07
N HIS A 211 -19.21 9.52 -10.32
CA HIS A 211 -19.18 10.35 -11.53
C HIS A 211 -17.93 11.17 -11.85
N LEU A 212 -17.46 10.97 -13.09
CA LEU A 212 -16.64 11.88 -13.89
C LEU A 212 -16.94 13.36 -13.59
N PRO A 213 -15.96 14.20 -13.23
CA PRO A 213 -16.06 15.62 -13.52
C PRO A 213 -15.85 15.81 -15.02
N SER A 214 -16.88 16.35 -15.66
CA SER A 214 -16.87 16.98 -16.96
C SER A 214 -15.58 17.77 -17.21
N LEU A 215 -15.05 17.63 -18.44
CA LEU A 215 -14.13 18.58 -19.08
C LEU A 215 -14.50 20.03 -18.71
N VAL A 216 -13.66 20.67 -17.90
CA VAL A 216 -13.61 22.13 -17.85
C VAL A 216 -12.47 22.53 -18.76
N THR A 217 -12.81 22.77 -20.03
CA THR A 217 -11.99 23.60 -20.92
C THR A 217 -12.03 25.03 -20.37
N SER A 218 -10.88 25.56 -19.93
CA SER A 218 -10.73 26.99 -19.74
C SER A 218 -10.45 27.63 -21.11
N LYS A 219 -11.28 28.63 -21.46
CA LYS A 219 -10.98 29.62 -22.48
C LYS A 219 -9.69 30.38 -22.16
#